data_AF-A0A426JRG2-F1
#
_entry.id   AF-A0A426JRG2-F1
#
_cell.length_a   1.000
_cell.length_b   1.000
_cell.length_c   1.000
_cell.angle_alpha   90.00
_cell.angle_beta   90.00
_cell.angle_gamma   90.00
#
_symmetry.space_group_name_H-M   'P 1'
#
loop_
_entity.id
_entity.type
_entity.pdbx_description
1 polymer ?
#
loop_
_entity_poly.entity_id
_entity_poly.type
_entity_poly.pdbx_seq_one_letter_code
_entity_poly.pdbx_strand_id
1 'polypeptide(L)'
;MSEEEGRVHEVRVRGFGSVDDAVAAQEVVARLLCPDESHRGPCEIPWSTGVADEPGTPGGAVLVVGVLTTARRAEGLLERVLDAVGPEHAVALGEADPEDYAELVEQHRIEAGLTS
;
A
#
# COMPACT_ATOMS: atom_id res chain seq x y z
N MET A 1 3.34 -19.25 -16.67
CA MET A 1 3.32 -18.37 -15.49
C MET A 1 4.41 -17.37 -15.75
N SER A 2 4.03 -16.24 -16.31
CA SER A 2 5.01 -15.23 -16.75
C SER A 2 5.44 -14.45 -15.52
N GLU A 3 6.71 -14.12 -15.42
CA GLU A 3 7.33 -13.37 -14.31
C GLU A 3 6.82 -11.90 -14.18
N GLU A 4 5.71 -11.59 -14.87
CA GLU A 4 4.95 -10.33 -14.89
C GLU A 4 3.57 -10.46 -14.19
N GLU A 5 3.23 -11.61 -13.61
CA GLU A 5 2.13 -11.73 -12.65
C GLU A 5 2.52 -10.90 -11.39
N GLY A 6 1.64 -9.99 -10.94
CA GLY A 6 1.97 -8.91 -10.00
C GLY A 6 2.78 -9.35 -8.77
N ARG A 7 3.78 -8.56 -8.41
CA ARG A 7 4.55 -8.71 -7.16
C ARG A 7 3.97 -7.79 -6.10
N VAL A 8 4.27 -8.08 -4.83
CA VAL A 8 3.93 -7.17 -3.75
C VAL A 8 5.02 -6.11 -3.65
N HIS A 9 4.61 -4.85 -3.74
CA HIS A 9 5.45 -3.70 -3.50
C HIS A 9 4.95 -2.93 -2.29
N GLU A 10 5.86 -2.34 -1.53
CA GLU A 10 5.56 -1.57 -0.34
C GLU A 10 5.88 -0.10 -0.55
N VAL A 11 4.86 0.73 -0.41
CA VAL A 11 5.03 2.17 -0.23
C VAL A 11 5.10 2.46 1.26
N ARG A 12 6.23 2.99 1.73
CA ARG A 12 6.44 3.40 3.11
C ARG A 12 6.43 4.92 3.22
N VAL A 13 5.54 5.44 4.06
CA VAL A 13 5.41 6.87 4.35
C VAL A 13 5.91 7.12 5.77
N ARG A 14 6.94 7.94 5.90
CA ARG A 14 7.62 8.29 7.15
C ARG A 14 7.39 9.76 7.52
N GLY A 15 7.71 10.11 8.77
CA GLY A 15 7.60 11.48 9.29
C GLY A 15 6.37 11.71 10.15
N PHE A 16 5.59 10.67 10.49
CA PHE A 16 4.49 10.79 11.42
C PHE A 16 5.00 10.87 12.86
N GLY A 17 4.53 11.87 13.61
CA GLY A 17 4.90 12.07 15.01
C GLY A 17 4.22 11.11 15.98
N SER A 18 3.21 10.36 15.52
CA SER A 18 2.45 9.38 16.31
C SER A 18 1.85 8.28 15.42
N VAL A 19 1.49 7.16 16.04
CA VAL A 19 0.71 6.09 15.42
C VAL A 19 -0.65 6.60 14.94
N ASP A 20 -1.31 7.47 15.71
CA ASP A 20 -2.64 8.01 15.35
C ASP A 20 -2.59 8.83 14.05
N ASP A 21 -1.51 9.60 13.83
CA ASP A 21 -1.32 10.35 12.58
C ASP A 21 -1.16 9.41 11.38
N ALA A 22 -0.38 8.33 11.54
CA ALA A 22 -0.19 7.33 10.51
C ALA A 22 -1.47 6.54 10.20
N VAL A 23 -2.29 6.24 11.22
CA VAL A 23 -3.61 5.61 11.07
C VAL A 23 -4.57 6.55 10.33
N ALA A 24 -4.61 7.84 10.66
CA ALA A 24 -5.44 8.81 9.94
C ALA A 24 -5.06 8.90 8.45
N ALA A 25 -3.78 8.78 8.13
CA ALA A 25 -3.29 8.74 6.75
C ALA A 25 -3.71 7.47 5.98
N GLN A 26 -4.02 6.36 6.66
CA GLN A 26 -4.53 5.14 5.99
C GLN A 26 -5.81 5.41 5.22
N GLU A 27 -6.77 6.14 5.81
CA GLU A 27 -8.03 6.45 5.13
C GLU A 27 -7.83 7.34 3.89
N VAL A 28 -6.87 8.28 3.98
CA VAL A 28 -6.52 9.17 2.88
C VAL A 28 -5.95 8.37 1.71
N VAL A 29 -4.99 7.49 1.99
CA VAL A 29 -4.38 6.64 0.96
C VAL A 29 -5.36 5.59 0.43
N ALA A 30 -6.23 5.02 1.27
CA ALA A 30 -7.27 4.09 0.85
C ALA A 30 -8.20 4.72 -0.20
N ARG A 31 -8.66 5.95 0.02
CA ARG A 31 -9.49 6.70 -0.94
C ARG A 31 -8.75 7.07 -2.22
N LEU A 32 -7.42 7.26 -2.16
CA LEU A 32 -6.59 7.50 -3.35
C LEU A 32 -6.50 6.24 -4.22
N LEU A 33 -6.37 5.07 -3.61
CA LEU A 33 -6.25 3.77 -4.29
C LEU A 33 -7.59 3.23 -4.78
N CYS A 34 -8.65 3.48 -4.02
CA CYS A 34 -10.02 3.12 -4.34
C CYS A 34 -10.93 4.35 -4.19
N PRO A 35 -11.03 5.20 -5.23
CA PRO A 35 -11.85 6.41 -5.18
C PRO A 35 -13.36 6.12 -5.20
N ASP A 36 -13.77 4.91 -5.60
CA ASP A 36 -15.16 4.46 -5.58
C ASP A 36 -15.27 3.15 -4.78
N GLU A 37 -15.65 3.24 -3.52
CA GLU A 37 -15.86 2.07 -2.65
C GLU A 37 -17.02 1.15 -3.12
N SER A 38 -17.86 1.63 -4.04
CA SER A 38 -19.01 0.89 -4.58
C SER A 38 -18.70 0.15 -5.88
N HIS A 39 -17.49 0.28 -6.43
CA HIS A 39 -17.12 -0.44 -7.64
C HIS A 39 -17.16 -1.96 -7.40
N ARG A 40 -17.62 -2.72 -8.41
CA ARG A 40 -17.57 -4.19 -8.35
C ARG A 40 -16.12 -4.61 -8.60
N GLY A 41 -15.50 -5.26 -7.61
CA GLY A 41 -14.11 -5.70 -7.66
C GLY A 41 -13.78 -6.69 -8.79
N PRO A 42 -12.48 -7.00 -8.99
CA PRO A 42 -11.36 -6.60 -8.14
C PRO A 42 -10.97 -5.12 -8.31
N CYS A 43 -10.38 -4.54 -7.26
CA CYS A 43 -9.75 -3.21 -7.35
C CYS A 43 -8.70 -3.19 -8.47
N GLU A 44 -8.54 -2.04 -9.13
CA GLU A 44 -7.52 -1.88 -10.20
C GLU A 44 -6.10 -2.19 -9.70
N ILE A 45 -5.85 -1.86 -8.43
CA ILE A 45 -4.65 -2.21 -7.69
C ILE A 45 -5.12 -2.81 -6.36
N PRO A 46 -5.02 -4.13 -6.15
CA PRO A 46 -5.23 -4.72 -4.84
C PRO A 46 -4.20 -4.18 -3.84
N TRP A 47 -4.65 -3.81 -2.65
CA TRP A 47 -3.79 -3.19 -1.64
C TRP A 47 -4.16 -3.60 -0.20
N SER A 48 -3.22 -3.42 0.71
CA SER A 48 -3.42 -3.46 2.16
C SER A 48 -2.66 -2.32 2.83
N THR A 49 -3.09 -1.92 4.04
CA THR A 49 -2.42 -0.89 4.83
C THR A 49 -2.07 -1.41 6.22
N GLY A 50 -0.93 -0.99 6.74
CA GLY A 50 -0.49 -1.23 8.12
C GLY A 50 0.24 -0.02 8.68
N VAL A 51 0.51 -0.05 9.98
CA VAL A 51 1.37 0.93 10.66
C VAL A 51 2.49 0.20 11.37
N ALA A 52 3.70 0.70 11.25
CA ALA A 52 4.89 0.20 11.93
C ALA A 52 5.57 1.33 12.71
N ASP A 53 6.38 0.98 13.71
CA ASP A 53 7.20 1.95 14.42
C ASP A 53 8.29 2.53 13.50
N GLU A 54 8.57 3.83 13.64
CA GLU A 54 9.68 4.45 12.91
C GLU A 54 11.03 4.21 13.65
N PRO A 55 11.98 3.49 13.03
CA PRO A 55 13.24 3.18 13.69
C PRO A 55 14.05 4.45 13.93
N GLY A 56 14.40 4.69 15.19
CA GLY A 56 15.20 5.85 15.61
C GLY A 56 14.38 7.09 16.01
N THR A 57 13.05 7.03 15.90
CA THR A 57 12.14 8.13 16.29
C THR A 57 11.19 7.65 17.39
N PRO A 58 11.43 7.97 18.68
CA PRO A 58 10.54 7.57 19.76
C PRO A 58 9.11 8.11 19.55
N GLY A 59 8.14 7.21 19.46
CA GLY A 59 6.75 7.55 19.17
C GLY A 59 6.46 7.84 17.69
N GLY A 60 7.48 7.86 16.84
CA GLY A 60 7.30 8.02 15.39
C GLY A 60 6.72 6.77 14.76
N ALA A 61 5.96 6.96 13.68
CA ALA A 61 5.28 5.88 12.98
C ALA A 61 5.52 5.95 11.46
N VAL A 62 5.38 4.79 10.83
CA VAL A 62 5.47 4.59 9.39
C VAL A 62 4.17 3.98 8.91
N LEU A 63 3.49 4.66 7.99
CA LEU A 63 2.40 4.05 7.23
C LEU A 63 3.01 3.15 6.16
N VAL A 64 2.60 1.88 6.14
CA VAL A 64 3.01 0.88 5.16
C VAL A 64 1.81 0.53 4.29
N VAL A 65 2.00 0.59 2.98
CA VAL A 65 0.97 0.29 1.98
C VAL A 65 1.50 -0.81 1.07
N GLY A 66 0.99 -2.02 1.22
CA GLY A 66 1.29 -3.13 0.32
C GLY A 66 0.39 -3.06 -0.90
N VAL A 67 0.97 -3.14 -2.11
CA VAL A 67 0.23 -3.16 -3.38
C VAL A 67 0.65 -4.35 -4.22
N LEU A 68 -0.32 -5.11 -4.71
CA LEU A 68 -0.08 -6.23 -5.61
C LEU A 68 -0.19 -5.75 -7.06
N THR A 69 0.94 -5.42 -7.66
CA THR A 69 0.96 -4.82 -9.00
C THR A 69 2.32 -4.98 -9.68
N THR A 70 2.56 -4.29 -10.80
CA THR A 70 3.86 -4.26 -11.46
C THR A 70 4.71 -3.11 -10.89
N ALA A 71 6.04 -3.24 -10.92
CA ALA A 71 6.96 -2.22 -10.41
C ALA A 71 6.65 -0.82 -10.98
N ARG A 72 6.43 -0.71 -12.30
CA ARG A 72 6.07 0.56 -12.96
C ARG A 72 4.77 1.18 -12.41
N ARG A 73 3.76 0.35 -12.10
CA ARG A 73 2.51 0.85 -11.50
C ARG A 73 2.73 1.29 -10.06
N ALA A 74 3.55 0.55 -9.30
CA ALA A 74 3.90 0.90 -7.93
C ALA A 74 4.72 2.19 -7.84
N GLU A 75 5.67 2.42 -8.75
CA GLU A 75 6.42 3.68 -8.87
C GLU A 75 5.49 4.88 -9.09
N GLY A 76 4.47 4.73 -9.95
CA GLY A 76 3.46 5.77 -10.20
C GLY A 76 2.57 6.11 -9.00
N LEU A 77 2.62 5.33 -7.91
CA LEU A 77 1.91 5.63 -6.67
C LEU A 77 2.70 6.58 -5.76
N LEU A 78 4.03 6.66 -5.88
CA LEU A 78 4.86 7.44 -4.95
C LEU A 78 4.47 8.93 -4.92
N GLU A 79 4.40 9.56 -6.09
CA GLU A 79 4.05 10.98 -6.20
C GLU A 79 2.61 11.22 -5.74
N ARG A 80 1.69 10.30 -6.05
CA ARG A 80 0.28 10.41 -5.66
C ARG A 80 0.08 10.27 -4.15
N VAL A 81 0.80 9.36 -3.53
CA VAL A 81 0.78 9.16 -2.08
C VAL A 81 1.39 10.38 -1.39
N LEU A 82 2.53 10.89 -1.87
CA LEU A 82 3.16 12.09 -1.32
C LEU A 82 2.23 13.32 -1.41
N ASP A 83 1.57 13.54 -2.55
CA ASP A 83 0.61 14.64 -2.72
C ASP A 83 -0.58 14.51 -1.74
N ALA A 84 -1.05 13.29 -1.50
CA ALA A 84 -2.16 13.03 -0.60
C ALA A 84 -1.81 13.19 0.88
N VAL A 85 -0.60 12.79 1.30
CA VAL A 85 -0.17 12.88 2.71
C VAL A 85 0.55 14.18 3.06
N GLY A 86 1.02 14.94 2.07
CA GLY A 86 1.70 16.21 2.25
C GLY A 86 3.24 16.13 2.13
N PRO A 87 3.90 17.20 1.67
CA PRO A 87 5.33 17.23 1.33
C PRO A 87 6.28 17.13 2.53
N GLU A 88 5.78 17.28 3.76
CA GLU A 88 6.55 17.06 4.98
C GLU A 88 6.91 15.58 5.24
N HIS A 89 6.22 14.66 4.55
CA HIS A 89 6.45 13.23 4.68
C HIS A 89 7.49 12.72 3.67
N ALA A 90 8.20 11.66 4.05
CA ALA A 90 9.11 10.96 3.15
C ALA A 90 8.45 9.66 2.66
N VAL A 91 8.32 9.51 1.34
CA VAL A 91 7.71 8.34 0.70
C VAL A 91 8.77 7.54 -0.04
N ALA A 92 8.83 6.23 0.22
CA ALA A 92 9.78 5.31 -0.42
C ALA A 92 9.09 4.03 -0.92
N LEU A 93 9.57 3.49 -2.04
CA LEU A 93 9.14 2.21 -2.58
C LEU A 93 10.14 1.10 -2.24
N GLY A 94 9.64 -0.08 -1.91
CA GLY A 94 10.41 -1.32 -1.83
C GLY A 94 9.65 -2.49 -2.45
N GLU A 95 10.35 -3.58 -2.74
CA GLU A 95 9.72 -4.89 -2.95
C GLU A 95 9.51 -5.57 -1.61
N ALA A 96 8.40 -6.30 -1.48
CA ALA A 96 8.07 -7.06 -0.28
C ALA A 96 7.93 -8.54 -0.59
N ASP A 97 8.10 -9.36 0.43
CA ASP A 97 7.82 -10.79 0.31
C ASP A 97 6.29 -10.98 0.22
N PRO A 98 5.76 -11.65 -0.82
CA PRO A 98 4.33 -11.96 -0.90
C PRO A 98 3.81 -12.78 0.29
N GLU A 99 4.67 -13.53 0.99
CA GLU A 99 4.27 -14.27 2.19
C GLU A 99 3.86 -13.35 3.34
N ASP A 100 4.48 -12.17 3.47
CA ASP A 100 4.08 -11.14 4.44
C ASP A 100 2.70 -10.52 4.13
N TYR A 101 2.22 -10.73 2.91
CA TYR A 101 0.97 -10.21 2.36
C TYR A 101 0.03 -11.32 1.87
N ALA A 102 0.12 -12.51 2.48
CA ALA A 102 -0.62 -13.68 2.04
C ALA A 102 -2.14 -13.45 1.95
N GLU A 103 -2.72 -12.68 2.88
CA GLU A 103 -4.15 -12.32 2.86
C GLU A 103 -4.51 -11.46 1.64
N LEU A 104 -3.70 -10.44 1.33
CA LEU A 104 -3.90 -9.57 0.16
C LEU A 104 -3.84 -10.40 -1.13
N VAL A 105 -2.84 -11.27 -1.24
CA VAL A 105 -2.66 -12.12 -2.42
C VAL A 105 -3.84 -13.09 -2.57
N GLU A 106 -4.30 -13.69 -1.48
CA GLU A 106 -5.41 -14.64 -1.50
C GLU A 106 -6.75 -13.96 -1.83
N GLN A 107 -7.02 -12.80 -1.24
CA GLN A 107 -8.22 -12.02 -1.57
C GLN A 107 -8.25 -11.67 -3.06
N HIS A 108 -7.12 -11.22 -3.62
CA HIS A 108 -7.04 -10.92 -5.05
C HIS A 108 -7.33 -12.15 -5.93
N ARG A 109 -6.82 -13.34 -5.57
CA ARG A 109 -7.10 -14.58 -6.31
C ARG A 109 -8.60 -14.90 -6.32
N ILE A 110 -9.27 -14.75 -5.19
CA ILE A 110 -10.73 -14.97 -5.06
C ILE A 110 -11.50 -13.96 -5.93
N GLU A 111 -11.18 -12.67 -5.82
CA GLU A 111 -11.88 -11.61 -6.56
C GLU A 111 -11.64 -11.67 -8.07
N ALA A 112 -10.43 -12.07 -8.50
CA ALA A 112 -10.09 -12.25 -9.90
C ALA A 112 -10.66 -13.56 -10.49
N GLY A 113 -11.30 -14.41 -9.68
CA GLY A 113 -11.82 -15.71 -10.11
C GLY A 113 -10.72 -16.69 -10.53
N LEU A 114 -9.51 -16.55 -9.96
CA LEU A 114 -8.34 -17.39 -10.22
C LEU A 114 -8.33 -18.67 -9.38
N THR A 115 -9.47 -19.05 -8.81
CA THR A 115 -9.66 -20.30 -8.08
C THR A 115 -9.45 -21.49 -9.02
N SER A 116 -8.40 -22.27 -8.78
CA SER A 116 -8.17 -23.55 -9.47
C SER A 116 -9.14 -24.63 -9.00
#